data_AF-A0A7M1B520-F1
#
_entry.id   AF-A0A7M1B520-F1
#
_cell.length_a   1.000
_cell.length_b   1.000
_cell.length_c   1.000
_cell.angle_alpha   90.00
_cell.angle_beta   90.00
_cell.angle_gamma   90.00
#
_symmetry.space_group_name_H-M   'P 1'
#
loop_
_entity.id
_entity.type
_entity.pdbx_description
1 polymer ?
#
loop_
_entity_poly.entity_id
_entity_poly.type
_entity_poly.pdbx_seq_one_letter_code
_entity_poly.pdbx_strand_id
1 'polypeptide(L)' 'MIDNSIKHIQNALKELDDAVQKILLDWSIPLNEKDNLMLPILQQKRVLDQTLEDLIYLKEHPPTPNQPCGISKYRED' A
#
# COMPACT_ATOMS: atom_id res chain seq x y z
N MET A 1 -10.03 2.13 14.30
CA MET A 1 -8.81 1.34 14.01
C MET A 1 -8.49 1.38 12.52
N ILE A 2 -9.41 1.00 11.63
CA ILE A 2 -9.24 1.04 10.16
C ILE A 2 -8.95 2.46 9.64
N ASP A 3 -9.62 3.51 10.16
CA ASP A 3 -9.37 4.89 9.71
C ASP A 3 -7.94 5.37 9.93
N ASN A 4 -7.31 4.96 11.04
CA ASN A 4 -5.91 5.30 11.30
C ASN A 4 -4.99 4.56 10.33
N SER A 5 -5.25 3.27 10.07
CA SER A 5 -4.50 2.49 9.07
C SER A 5 -4.59 3.10 7.67
N ILE A 6 -5.79 3.49 7.24
CA ILE A 6 -6.02 4.18 5.96
C ILE A 6 -5.19 5.47 5.89
N LYS A 7 -5.24 6.30 6.94
CA LYS A 7 -4.46 7.55 7.01
C LYS A 7 -2.95 7.30 6.92
N HIS A 8 -2.43 6.29 7.61
CA HIS A 8 -1.01 5.94 7.55
C HIS A 8 -0.59 5.49 6.15
N ILE A 9 -1.42 4.69 5.47
CA ILE A 9 -1.14 4.24 4.10
C ILE A 9 -1.19 5.41 3.12
N GLN A 10 -2.17 6.30 3.22
CA GLN A 10 -2.24 7.51 2.39
C GLN A 10 -1.02 8.43 2.56
N ASN A 11 -0.55 8.60 3.80
CA ASN A 11 0.67 9.36 4.07
C ASN A 11 1.90 8.67 3.46
N ALA A 12 2.03 7.35 3.63
CA ALA A 12 3.14 6.59 3.05
C ALA A 12 3.14 6.67 1.52
N LEU A 13 1.97 6.55 0.87
CA LEU A 13 1.83 6.72 -0.58
C LEU A 13 2.31 8.10 -1.05
N LYS A 14 1.94 9.16 -0.31
CA LYS A 14 2.41 10.51 -0.59
C LYS A 14 3.93 10.64 -0.45
N GLU A 15 4.51 10.06 0.60
CA GLU A 15 5.97 10.06 0.81
C GLU A 15 6.72 9.33 -0.32
N LEU A 16 6.16 8.23 -0.84
CA LEU A 16 6.71 7.53 -2.00
C LEU A 16 6.61 8.38 -3.28
N ASP A 17 5.50 9.09 -3.49
CA ASP A 17 5.35 10.02 -4.62
C ASP A 17 6.35 11.18 -4.55
N ASP A 18 6.54 11.77 -3.37
CA ASP A 18 7.54 12.81 -3.14
C ASP A 18 8.97 12.28 -3.42
N ALA A 19 9.25 11.02 -3.09
CA ALA A 19 10.53 10.37 -3.39
C ALA A 19 10.75 10.17 -4.90
N VAL A 20 9.73 9.71 -5.63
CA VAL A 20 9.79 9.60 -7.10
C VAL A 20 10.01 10.98 -7.72
N GLN A 21 9.28 12.00 -7.27
CA GLN A 21 9.41 13.36 -7.78
C GLN A 21 10.83 13.92 -7.56
N LYS A 22 11.44 13.66 -6.41
CA LYS A 22 12.84 14.05 -6.14
C LYS A 22 13.81 13.41 -7.14
N ILE A 23 13.67 12.12 -7.43
CA ILE A 23 14.53 11.41 -8.40
C ILE A 23 14.32 11.97 -9.81
N LEU A 24 13.08 12.22 -10.21
CA LEU A 24 12.75 12.77 -11.52
C LEU A 24 13.36 14.17 -11.73
N LEU A 25 13.27 15.03 -10.72
CA LEU A 25 13.76 16.41 -10.76
C LEU A 25 15.27 16.54 -10.53
N ASP A 26 15.96 15.47 -10.14
CA ASP A 26 17.42 15.48 -10.00
C ASP A 26 18.10 15.44 -11.38
N TRP A 27 18.71 16.55 -11.78
CA TRP A 27 19.41 16.68 -13.06
C TRP A 27 20.79 16.02 -13.07
N SER A 28 21.31 15.61 -11.90
CA SER A 28 22.61 14.95 -11.78
C SER A 28 22.58 13.45 -12.09
N ILE A 29 21.39 12.85 -12.11
CA ILE A 29 21.20 11.40 -12.33
C ILE A 29 20.90 11.12 -13.82
N PRO A 30 21.65 10.22 -14.48
CA PRO A 30 21.35 9.73 -15.82
C PRO A 30 19.95 9.09 -15.91
N LEU A 31 19.26 9.25 -17.05
CA LEU A 31 17.88 8.74 -17.23
C LEU A 31 17.75 7.23 -16.98
N ASN A 32 18.72 6.43 -17.42
CA ASN A 32 18.74 4.98 -17.20
C ASN A 32 18.91 4.60 -15.72
N GLU A 33 19.61 5.43 -14.93
CA GLU A 33 19.76 5.21 -13.49
C GLU A 33 18.50 5.62 -12.72
N LYS A 34 17.79 6.66 -13.19
CA LYS A 34 16.50 7.06 -12.60
C LYS A 34 15.49 5.92 -12.60
N ASP A 35 15.37 5.19 -13.71
CA ASP A 35 14.44 4.07 -13.81
C ASP A 35 14.75 2.97 -12.79
N ASN A 36 16.04 2.65 -12.60
CA ASN A 36 16.47 1.66 -11.60
C ASN A 36 16.18 2.11 -10.16
N LEU A 37 16.30 3.41 -9.88
CA LEU A 37 16.00 3.98 -8.56
C LEU A 37 14.49 4.07 -8.29
N MET A 38 13.69 4.40 -9.31
CA MET A 38 12.24 4.52 -9.20
C MET A 38 11.53 3.16 -9.14
N LEU A 39 12.03 2.15 -9.83
CA LEU A 39 11.40 0.82 -9.92
C LEU A 39 10.99 0.23 -8.56
N PRO A 40 11.88 0.12 -7.55
CA PRO A 40 11.48 -0.43 -6.23
C PRO A 40 10.44 0.45 -5.52
N ILE A 41 10.50 1.77 -5.68
CA ILE A 41 9.54 2.71 -5.08
C ILE A 41 8.15 2.53 -5.68
N LEU A 42 8.07 2.41 -7.02
CA LEU A 42 6.82 2.16 -7.73
C LEU A 42 6.20 0.79 -7.38
N GLN A 43 7.03 -0.24 -7.17
CA GLN A 43 6.57 -1.54 -6.70
C GLN A 43 5.96 -1.46 -5.30
N GLN A 44 6.61 -0.75 -4.37
CA GLN A 44 6.06 -0.51 -3.03
C GLN A 44 4.75 0.27 -3.09
N LYS A 45 4.71 1.31 -3.93
CA LYS A 45 3.49 2.11 -4.14
C LYS A 45 2.31 1.25 -4.57
N ARG A 46 2.52 0.35 -5.55
CA ARG A 46 1.48 -0.57 -6.02
C ARG A 46 0.91 -1.45 -4.90
N VAL A 47 1.75 -1.97 -4.01
CA VAL A 47 1.30 -2.79 -2.89
C VAL A 47 0.46 -1.97 -1.91
N LEU A 48 0.89 -0.75 -1.61
CA LEU A 48 0.17 0.16 -0.72
C LEU A 48 -1.15 0.63 -1.32
N ASP A 49 -1.21 0.92 -2.62
CA ASP A 49 -2.45 1.27 -3.33
C ASP A 49 -3.46 0.12 -3.24
N GLN A 50 -3.04 -1.12 -3.51
CA GLN A 50 -3.91 -2.29 -3.37
C GLN A 50 -4.40 -2.48 -1.93
N THR A 51 -3.49 -2.30 -0.95
CA THR A 51 -3.85 -2.43 0.47
C THR A 51 -4.85 -1.35 0.88
N LEU A 52 -4.71 -0.13 0.34
CA LEU A 52 -5.66 0.96 0.58
C LEU A 52 -7.04 0.62 0.01
N GLU A 53 -7.11 0.09 -1.21
CA GLU A 53 -8.35 -0.39 -1.81
C GLU A 53 -9.01 -1.48 -0.95
N ASP A 54 -8.23 -2.46 -0.50
CA ASP A 54 -8.73 -3.54 0.35
C ASP A 54 -9.29 -3.01 1.69
N LEU A 55 -8.61 -2.02 2.30
CA LEU A 55 -9.07 -1.40 3.54
C LEU A 55 -10.34 -0.55 3.34
N ILE A 56 -10.45 0.16 2.22
CA ILE A 56 -11.66 0.90 1.86
C ILE A 56 -12.81 -0.09 1.66
N TYR A 57 -12.58 -1.19 0.94
CA TYR A 57 -13.56 -2.24 0.75
C TYR A 57 -14.06 -2.80 2.10
N LEU A 58 -13.15 -3.17 3.00
CA LEU A 58 -13.51 -3.70 4.32
C LEU A 58 -14.23 -2.67 5.20
N LYS A 59 -13.93 -1.39 5.03
CA LYS A 59 -14.63 -0.31 5.73
C LYS A 59 -16.07 -0.16 5.25
N GLU A 60 -16.29 -0.27 3.94
CA GLU A 60 -17.62 -0.18 3.31
C GLU A 60 -18.43 -1.47 3.47
N HIS A 61 -17.74 -2.61 3.57
CA HIS A 61 -18.32 -3.95 3.69
C HIS A 61 -17.81 -4.61 4.98
N PRO A 62 -18.18 -4.09 6.16
CA PRO A 62 -17.70 -4.64 7.41
C PRO A 62 -18.12 -6.12 7.52
N PRO A 63 -17.19 -7.02 7.88
CA PRO A 63 -17.52 -8.42 8.07
C PRO A 63 -18.58 -8.57 9.15
N THR A 64 -19.47 -9.54 8.97
CA THR A 64 -20.52 -9.78 9.98
C THR A 64 -19.88 -10.18 11.31
N PRO A 65 -20.39 -9.68 12.45
CA PRO A 65 -19.88 -10.09 13.76
C PRO A 65 -19.94 -11.61 13.91
N ASN A 66 -18.88 -12.20 14.49
CA ASN A 66 -18.76 -13.64 14.74
C ASN A 66 -18.75 -14.54 13.49
N GLN A 67 -18.40 -14.02 12.32
CA GLN A 67 -18.10 -14.88 11.18
C GLN A 67 -16.88 -15.77 11.54
N PRO A 68 -17.02 -17.11 11.56
CA PRO A 68 -15.88 -17.99 11.79
C PRO A 68 -14.83 -17.71 10.72
N CYS A 69 -13.56 -17.56 11.10
CA CYS A 69 -12.52 -17.44 10.09
C CYS A 69 -12.57 -18.71 9.25
N GLY A 70 -12.54 -18.61 7.92
CA GLY A 70 -12.69 -19.78 7.03
C GLY A 70 -11.64 -20.89 7.25
N ILE A 71 -10.65 -20.67 8.10
CA ILE A 71 -9.64 -21.65 8.52
C ILE A 71 -10.03 -22.37 9.82
N SER A 72 -10.86 -21.77 10.69
CA SER A 72 -11.29 -22.41 11.94
C SER A 72 -12.14 -23.66 11.69
N LYS A 73 -12.81 -23.75 10.53
CA LYS A 73 -13.52 -24.98 10.09
C LYS A 73 -12.61 -26.17 9.77
N TYR A 74 -11.30 -25.96 9.70
CA TYR A 74 -10.30 -26.99 9.40
C TYR A 74 -9.30 -27.20 10.55
N ARG A 75 -9.49 -26.55 11.71
CA ARG A 75 -8.74 -26.89 12.91
C ARG A 75 -9.45 -28.05 13.58
N GLU A 76 -8.79 -29.20 13.63
CA GLU A 76 -9.15 -30.27 14.59
C GLU A 76 -8.71 -29.77 15.98
N ASP A 77 -9.60 -29.86 16.98
CA ASP A 77 -9.32 -29.50 18.37
C ASP A 77 -8.28 -30.43 19.01
#